data_AF-A0A6B3HAG4-F1
#
_entry.id   AF-A0A6B3HAG4-F1
#
_cell.length_a   1.000
_cell.length_b   1.000
_cell.length_c   1.000
_cell.angle_alpha   90.00
_cell.angle_beta   90.00
_cell.angle_gamma   90.00
#
_symmetry.space_group_name_H-M   'P 1'
#
loop_
_entity.id
_entity.type
_entity.pdbx_description
1 polymer ?
#
loop_
_entity_poly.entity_id
_entity_poly.type
_entity_poly.pdbx_seq_one_letter_code
_entity_poly.pdbx_strand_id
1 'polypeptide(L)'
;YGVRPGHALITMVEPHPGHEYAYNRWYEDDHYYAGATAMPWMFAGRRWVATKDLQELRYPEKSAVAQPVGAGCYLSTYWVTEGRYDEHMKWTVAINKRL
;
A
#
# COMPACT_ATOMS: atom_id res chain seq x y z
N TYR A 1 -17.91 -14.55 16.43
CA TYR A 1 -17.65 -14.16 15.03
C TYR A 1 -16.79 -12.92 15.04
N GLY A 2 -15.65 -12.92 14.35
CA GLY A 2 -14.80 -11.73 14.27
C GLY A 2 -13.69 -11.95 13.26
N VAL A 3 -13.67 -11.12 12.22
CA VAL A 3 -12.49 -10.95 11.37
C VAL A 3 -11.47 -10.18 12.23
N ARG A 4 -10.27 -10.75 12.42
CA ARG A 4 -9.18 -10.09 13.14
C ARG A 4 -8.06 -9.72 12.15
N PRO A 5 -7.36 -8.59 12.35
CA PRO A 5 -6.17 -8.29 11.58
C PRO A 5 -5.11 -9.36 11.82
N GLY A 6 -4.60 -9.96 10.74
CA GLY A 6 -3.47 -10.89 10.80
C GLY A 6 -2.19 -10.29 10.25
N HIS A 7 -2.28 -9.75 9.04
CA HIS A 7 -1.14 -9.20 8.30
C HIS A 7 -1.55 -7.91 7.59
N ALA A 8 -0.56 -7.17 7.05
CA ALA A 8 -0.80 -5.97 6.27
C ALA A 8 0.01 -5.98 4.97
N LEU A 9 -0.62 -5.51 3.89
CA LEU A 9 0.11 -4.95 2.75
C LEU A 9 0.25 -3.45 2.98
N ILE A 10 1.50 -2.97 2.96
CA ILE A 10 1.83 -1.55 3.12
C ILE A 10 2.53 -1.10 1.86
N THR A 11 2.00 -0.06 1.23
CA THR A 11 2.61 0.56 0.04
C THR A 11 2.97 2.00 0.34
N MET A 12 4.14 2.43 -0.13
CA MET A 12 4.59 3.81 -0.05
C MET A 12 5.06 4.25 -1.43
N VAL A 13 4.50 5.34 -1.95
CA VAL A 13 4.72 5.78 -3.32
C VAL A 13 5.06 7.27 -3.36
N GLU A 14 6.09 7.58 -4.16
CA GLU A 14 6.37 8.92 -4.64
C GLU A 14 5.81 9.03 -6.06
N PRO A 15 4.80 9.87 -6.32
CA PRO A 15 4.33 10.12 -7.67
C PRO A 15 5.41 10.87 -8.47
N HIS A 16 5.39 10.74 -9.80
CA HIS A 16 6.20 11.62 -10.64
C HIS A 16 5.71 13.07 -10.49
N PRO A 17 6.62 14.06 -10.40
CA PRO A 17 6.24 15.47 -10.30
C PRO A 17 5.25 15.88 -11.39
N GLY A 18 4.19 16.59 -10.99
CA GLY A 18 3.10 17.04 -11.87
C GLY A 18 2.01 15.99 -12.13
N HIS A 19 2.13 14.78 -11.59
CA HIS A 19 1.15 13.69 -11.74
C HIS A 19 0.40 13.36 -10.44
N GLU A 20 0.61 14.14 -9.39
CA GLU A 20 0.10 13.87 -8.03
C GLU A 20 -1.42 13.77 -8.00
N TYR A 21 -2.11 14.71 -8.67
CA TYR A 21 -3.57 14.73 -8.74
C TYR A 21 -4.11 13.53 -9.51
N ALA A 22 -3.56 13.25 -10.70
CA ALA A 22 -3.99 12.13 -11.53
C ALA A 22 -3.75 10.79 -10.84
N TYR A 23 -2.59 10.65 -10.18
CA TYR A 23 -2.28 9.49 -9.35
C TYR A 23 -3.31 9.31 -8.24
N ASN A 24 -3.62 10.36 -7.48
CA ASN A 24 -4.60 10.25 -6.41
C ASN A 24 -5.99 9.88 -6.92
N ARG A 25 -6.46 10.49 -8.02
CA ARG A 25 -7.76 10.15 -8.63
C ARG A 25 -7.82 8.70 -9.05
N TRP A 26 -6.83 8.24 -9.82
CA TRP A 26 -6.76 6.83 -10.22
C TRP A 26 -6.70 5.89 -9.02
N TYR A 27 -5.95 6.25 -7.98
CA TYR A 27 -5.81 5.40 -6.81
C TYR A 27 -7.11 5.32 -6.00
N GLU A 28 -7.83 6.44 -5.85
CA GLU A 28 -9.14 6.47 -5.16
C GLU A 28 -10.23 5.75 -5.95
N ASP A 29 -10.27 5.98 -7.27
CA ASP A 29 -11.39 5.54 -8.10
C ASP A 29 -11.25 4.07 -8.53
N ASP A 30 -10.02 3.56 -8.65
CA ASP A 30 -9.74 2.24 -9.23
C ASP A 30 -8.75 1.42 -8.39
N HIS A 31 -7.50 1.88 -8.26
CA HIS A 31 -6.42 1.01 -7.79
C HIS A 31 -6.59 0.53 -6.36
N TYR A 32 -7.10 1.37 -5.46
CA TYR A 32 -7.36 0.98 -4.08
C TYR A 32 -8.31 -0.22 -3.99
N TYR A 33 -9.31 -0.26 -4.88
CA TYR A 33 -10.28 -1.33 -4.95
C TYR A 33 -9.75 -2.53 -5.74
N ALA A 34 -9.48 -2.32 -7.03
CA ALA A 34 -9.11 -3.40 -7.95
C ALA A 34 -7.73 -3.99 -7.65
N GLY A 35 -6.78 -3.15 -7.24
CA GLY A 35 -5.39 -3.52 -6.96
C GLY A 35 -5.13 -4.03 -5.55
N ALA A 36 -6.10 -3.97 -4.64
CA ALA A 36 -5.92 -4.47 -3.28
C ALA A 36 -7.20 -5.00 -2.62
N THR A 37 -8.24 -4.18 -2.39
CA THR A 37 -9.37 -4.66 -1.57
C THR A 37 -10.24 -5.71 -2.27
N ALA A 38 -10.17 -5.84 -3.59
CA ALA A 38 -10.80 -6.92 -4.34
C ALA A 38 -10.05 -8.26 -4.22
N MET A 39 -8.81 -8.25 -3.70
CA MET A 39 -8.05 -9.47 -3.45
C MET A 39 -8.67 -10.26 -2.30
N PRO A 40 -8.66 -11.61 -2.34
CA PRO A 40 -9.17 -12.43 -1.25
C PRO A 40 -8.54 -12.06 0.10
N TRP A 41 -9.40 -12.04 1.11
CA TRP A 41 -9.05 -11.88 2.53
C TRP A 41 -8.60 -10.48 2.98
N MET A 42 -8.54 -9.51 2.06
CA MET A 42 -8.44 -8.09 2.38
C MET A 42 -9.80 -7.59 2.88
N PHE A 43 -9.85 -6.94 4.04
CA PHE A 43 -11.13 -6.55 4.66
C PHE A 43 -11.22 -5.07 5.03
N ALA A 44 -10.10 -4.37 5.09
CA ALA A 44 -10.04 -2.96 5.40
C ALA A 44 -8.75 -2.37 4.87
N GLY A 45 -8.69 -1.05 4.77
CA GLY A 45 -7.49 -0.31 4.48
C GLY A 45 -7.69 1.16 4.75
N ARG A 46 -6.62 1.93 4.58
CA ARG A 46 -6.66 3.40 4.63
C ARG A 46 -5.47 3.99 3.90
N ARG A 47 -5.61 5.26 3.51
CA ARG A 47 -4.61 6.05 2.82
C ARG A 47 -4.27 7.31 3.62
N TRP A 48 -3.01 7.75 3.50
CA TRP A 48 -2.49 8.95 4.12
C TRP A 48 -1.51 9.66 3.19
N VAL A 49 -1.37 10.96 3.43
CA VAL A 49 -0.38 11.80 2.78
C VAL A 49 0.60 12.30 3.85
N ALA A 50 1.89 12.05 3.65
CA ALA A 50 2.94 12.65 4.45
C ALA A 50 3.30 14.01 3.84
N THR A 51 3.05 15.09 4.59
CA THR A 51 3.54 16.43 4.22
C THR A 51 5.07 16.46 4.21
N LYS A 52 5.66 17.51 3.62
CA LYS A 52 7.11 17.66 3.56
C LYS A 52 7.76 17.55 4.94
N ASP A 53 7.20 18.25 5.92
CA ASP A 53 7.70 18.23 7.32
C ASP A 53 7.71 16.82 7.91
N LEU A 54 6.67 16.00 7.65
CA LEU A 54 6.62 14.61 8.12
C LEU A 54 7.64 13.70 7.41
N GLN A 55 7.94 13.98 6.13
CA GLN A 55 8.96 13.24 5.39
C GLN A 55 10.38 13.54 5.92
N GLU A 56 10.62 14.76 6.38
CA GLU A 56 11.92 15.20 6.93
C GLU A 56 12.22 14.61 8.31
N LEU A 57 11.20 14.12 9.03
CA LEU A 57 11.38 13.40 10.29
C LEU A 57 11.93 11.97 10.13
N ARG A 58 12.12 11.48 8.90
CA ARG A 58 12.48 10.08 8.66
C ARG A 58 13.96 9.80 8.90
N TYR A 59 14.23 8.69 9.57
CA TYR A 59 15.55 8.18 9.86
C TYR A 59 15.54 6.63 9.89
N PRO A 60 16.70 5.97 9.76
CA PRO A 60 18.02 6.51 9.43
C PRO A 60 18.15 6.90 7.94
N GLU A 61 19.16 7.71 7.59
CA GLU A 61 19.43 8.16 6.20
C GLU A 61 19.51 7.00 5.20
N LYS A 62 20.15 5.90 5.61
CA LYS A 62 20.21 4.66 4.83
C LYS A 62 18.98 3.80 5.16
N SER A 63 18.02 3.78 4.26
CA SER A 63 16.76 3.05 4.44
C SER A 63 16.61 1.91 3.43
N ALA A 64 16.05 0.79 3.91
CA ALA A 64 15.63 -0.34 3.08
C ALA A 64 14.26 -0.10 2.41
N VAL A 65 13.54 0.94 2.81
CA VAL A 65 12.17 1.23 2.34
C VAL A 65 12.19 2.27 1.21
N ALA A 66 12.99 3.32 1.34
CA ALA A 66 13.06 4.40 0.36
C ALA A 66 14.48 4.96 0.25
N GLN A 67 14.91 5.24 -0.97
CA GLN A 67 16.21 5.85 -1.27
C GLN A 67 16.00 6.95 -2.33
N PRO A 68 16.12 8.25 -1.95
CA PRO A 68 16.48 8.78 -0.63
C PRO A 68 15.42 8.52 0.46
N VAL A 69 15.79 8.56 1.75
CA VAL A 69 14.87 8.25 2.88
C VAL A 69 13.63 9.14 2.93
N GLY A 70 13.74 10.38 2.43
CA GLY A 70 12.63 11.32 2.35
C GLY A 70 11.61 11.00 1.27
N ALA A 71 11.91 10.11 0.31
CA ALA A 71 11.00 9.80 -0.79
C ALA A 71 9.75 9.02 -0.32
N GLY A 72 8.63 9.25 -0.99
CA GLY A 72 7.35 8.60 -0.74
C GLY A 72 6.44 9.47 0.11
N CYS A 73 5.47 10.12 -0.52
CA CYS A 73 4.50 10.98 0.16
C CYS A 73 3.13 10.30 0.34
N TYR A 74 2.81 9.25 -0.42
CA TYR A 74 1.55 8.52 -0.29
C TYR A 74 1.75 7.17 0.38
N LEU A 75 1.09 6.97 1.52
CA LEU A 75 1.07 5.69 2.25
C LEU A 75 -0.32 5.07 2.12
N SER A 76 -0.38 3.78 1.80
CA SER A 76 -1.61 2.99 1.89
C SER A 76 -1.38 1.72 2.70
N THR A 77 -2.40 1.32 3.45
CA THR A 77 -2.42 0.06 4.19
C THR A 77 -3.64 -0.74 3.81
N TYR A 78 -3.48 -2.06 3.78
CA TYR A 78 -4.55 -3.02 3.57
C TYR A 78 -4.39 -4.18 4.55
N TRP A 79 -5.47 -4.57 5.20
CA TRP A 79 -5.46 -5.58 6.25
C TRP A 79 -5.93 -6.93 5.71
N VAL A 80 -5.09 -7.95 5.91
CA VAL A 80 -5.38 -9.34 5.60
C VAL A 80 -5.91 -10.02 6.85
N THR A 81 -6.99 -10.78 6.68
CA THR A 81 -7.60 -11.59 7.73
C THR A 81 -6.59 -12.54 8.37
N GLU A 82 -6.63 -12.67 9.70
CA GLU A 82 -5.84 -13.63 10.46
C GLU A 82 -5.96 -15.07 9.92
N GLY A 83 -4.83 -15.77 9.82
CA GLY A 83 -4.75 -17.15 9.31
C GLY A 83 -4.87 -17.29 7.79
N ARG A 84 -5.00 -16.20 7.03
CA ARG A 84 -5.20 -16.23 5.56
C ARG A 84 -4.00 -15.77 4.74
N TYR A 85 -2.87 -15.48 5.38
CA TYR A 85 -1.68 -14.94 4.69
C TYR A 85 -1.19 -15.84 3.56
N ASP A 86 -0.99 -17.13 3.80
CA ASP A 86 -0.45 -18.04 2.78
C ASP A 86 -1.37 -18.19 1.57
N GLU A 87 -2.70 -18.25 1.79
CA GLU A 87 -3.69 -18.29 0.72
C GLU A 87 -3.74 -16.97 -0.06
N HIS A 88 -3.68 -15.84 0.65
CA HIS A 88 -3.59 -14.51 0.03
C HIS A 88 -2.35 -14.41 -0.86
N MET A 89 -1.18 -14.82 -0.35
CA MET A 89 0.08 -14.81 -1.09
C MET A 89 0.05 -15.74 -2.29
N LYS A 90 -0.52 -16.93 -2.15
CA LYS A 90 -0.68 -17.87 -3.26
C LYS A 90 -1.54 -17.25 -4.37
N TRP A 91 -2.64 -16.59 -4.02
CA TRP A 91 -3.51 -15.94 -4.98
C TRP A 91 -2.82 -14.76 -5.69
N THR A 92 -2.21 -13.83 -4.93
CA THR A 92 -1.61 -12.61 -5.50
C THR A 92 -0.41 -12.91 -6.41
N VAL A 93 0.42 -13.91 -6.04
CA VAL A 93 1.51 -14.35 -6.90
C VAL A 93 0.99 -15.07 -8.15
N ALA A 94 -0.05 -15.89 -8.01
CA ALA A 94 -0.60 -16.63 -9.15
C ALA A 94 -1.24 -15.72 -10.19
N ILE A 95 -1.95 -14.66 -9.78
CA ILE A 95 -2.58 -13.73 -10.73
C ILE A 95 -1.53 -12.89 -11.46
N ASN A 96 -0.50 -12.40 -10.76
CA ASN A 96 0.56 -11.59 -11.36
C ASN A 96 1.42 -12.39 -12.36
N LYS A 97 1.56 -13.70 -12.19
CA LYS A 97 2.28 -14.57 -13.13
C LYS A 97 1.48 -14.97 -14.38
N ARG A 98 0.18 -14.66 -14.42
CA ARG A 98 -0.69 -14.92 -15.58
C ARG A 98 -0.76 -13.74 -16.55
N LEU A 99 -0.34 -12.56 -16.10
CA LEU A 99 -0.16 -11.35 -16.88
C LEU A 99 1.27 -11.30 -17.44
#